data_AF-A0A959PBY2-F1
#
_entry.id   AF-A0A959PBY2-F1
#
_cell.length_a   1.000
_cell.length_b   1.000
_cell.length_c   1.000
_cell.angle_alpha   90.00
_cell.angle_beta   90.00
_cell.angle_gamma   90.00
#
_symmetry.space_group_name_H-M   'P 1'
#
loop_
_entity.id
_entity.type
_entity.pdbx_description
1 polymer ?
#
loop_
_entity_poly.entity_id
_entity_poly.type
_entity_poly.pdbx_seq_one_letter_code
_entity_poly.pdbx_strand_id
1 'polypeptide(L)'
;MMKHILLSTFGLLLIVLCSFVDPDKHLNKLANRVWGKHSWSAEAIVLPDSLRGDIAALRKISVSGVEEGYVCYTTAYGCRVGGCASPSNANAQSYETFDYVIAFDQSLAIRQIDIVSYGGEYGYEICRAGWLKQFEGKTGSIQLGHDIDGITGATVSATFLVDDVNGLLRVMNSVVVRES
;
A
#
# COMPACT_ATOMS: atom_id res chain seq x y z
N MET A 1 -31.48 -41.37 -42.17
CA MET A 1 -31.96 -40.78 -40.90
C MET A 1 -30.93 -41.08 -39.82
N MET A 2 -29.86 -40.30 -39.73
CA MET A 2 -28.78 -40.47 -38.75
C MET A 2 -28.72 -39.22 -37.89
N LYS A 3 -28.88 -39.41 -36.57
CA LYS A 3 -28.82 -38.37 -35.54
C LYS A 3 -27.36 -37.97 -35.34
N HIS A 4 -27.03 -36.70 -35.58
CA HIS A 4 -25.75 -36.14 -35.15
C HIS A 4 -25.83 -35.87 -33.64
N ILE A 5 -24.97 -36.55 -32.88
CA ILE A 5 -24.71 -36.27 -31.46
C ILE A 5 -23.68 -35.15 -31.41
N LEU A 6 -24.07 -33.98 -30.90
CA LEU A 6 -23.16 -32.89 -30.57
C LEU A 6 -22.50 -33.23 -29.22
N LEU A 7 -21.21 -33.63 -29.25
CA LEU A 7 -20.38 -33.64 -28.05
C LEU A 7 -20.04 -32.19 -27.70
N SER A 8 -20.67 -31.67 -26.65
CA SER A 8 -20.26 -30.43 -25.98
C SER A 8 -18.97 -30.71 -25.21
N THR A 9 -17.86 -30.15 -25.69
CA THR A 9 -16.60 -30.11 -24.94
C THR A 9 -16.75 -29.11 -23.80
N PHE A 10 -17.06 -29.62 -22.62
CA PHE A 10 -17.01 -28.85 -21.38
C PHE A 10 -15.52 -28.61 -21.05
N GLY A 11 -14.99 -27.48 -21.51
CA GLY A 11 -13.62 -27.05 -21.21
C GLY A 11 -13.48 -26.85 -19.71
N LEU A 12 -12.68 -27.71 -19.06
CA LEU A 12 -12.33 -27.57 -17.66
C LEU A 12 -11.44 -26.34 -17.50
N LEU A 13 -12.02 -25.20 -17.12
CA LEU A 13 -11.30 -24.00 -16.74
C LEU A 13 -10.51 -24.31 -15.47
N LEU A 14 -9.21 -24.56 -15.62
CA LEU A 14 -8.28 -24.72 -14.51
C LEU A 14 -8.11 -23.36 -13.83
N ILE A 15 -8.97 -23.05 -12.85
CA ILE A 15 -8.80 -21.88 -11.99
C ILE A 15 -7.60 -22.17 -11.07
N VAL A 16 -6.44 -21.68 -11.46
CA VAL A 16 -5.28 -21.61 -10.58
C VAL A 16 -5.64 -20.61 -9.48
N LEU A 17 -6.06 -21.10 -8.32
CA LEU A 17 -6.20 -20.31 -7.10
C LEU A 17 -4.80 -20.00 -6.58
N CYS A 18 -4.09 -19.10 -7.25
CA CYS A 18 -3.04 -18.35 -6.59
C CYS A 18 -3.73 -17.60 -5.45
N SER A 19 -3.33 -17.85 -4.21
CA SER A 19 -3.67 -17.02 -3.06
C SER A 19 -2.97 -15.67 -3.23
N PHE A 20 -3.42 -14.88 -4.21
CA PHE A 20 -3.04 -13.48 -4.34
C PHE A 20 -3.49 -12.77 -3.07
N VAL A 21 -2.59 -12.00 -2.47
CA VAL A 21 -2.97 -11.04 -1.43
C VAL A 21 -4.01 -10.12 -2.07
N ASP A 22 -5.21 -10.09 -1.49
CA ASP A 22 -6.31 -9.24 -1.96
C ASP A 22 -6.16 -7.84 -1.34
N PRO A 23 -5.69 -6.83 -2.10
CA PRO A 23 -5.49 -5.49 -1.57
C PRO A 23 -6.81 -4.87 -1.11
N ASP A 24 -7.93 -5.24 -1.73
CA ASP A 24 -9.23 -4.60 -1.48
C ASP A 24 -9.69 -4.87 -0.05
N LYS A 25 -9.40 -6.04 0.51
CA LYS A 25 -9.69 -6.33 1.93
C LYS A 25 -9.03 -5.32 2.86
N HIS A 26 -7.76 -5.01 2.62
CA HIS A 26 -6.98 -4.09 3.46
C HIS A 26 -7.38 -2.63 3.23
N LEU A 27 -7.60 -2.25 1.97
CA LEU A 27 -8.10 -0.93 1.60
C LEU A 27 -9.48 -0.65 2.18
N ASN A 28 -10.42 -1.59 2.06
CA ASN A 28 -11.77 -1.45 2.61
C ASN A 28 -11.76 -1.37 4.14
N LYS A 29 -10.87 -2.11 4.81
CA LYS A 29 -10.69 -2.01 6.26
C LYS A 29 -10.17 -0.63 6.66
N LEU A 30 -9.21 -0.07 5.92
CA LEU A 30 -8.70 1.28 6.14
C LEU A 30 -9.78 2.33 5.89
N ALA A 31 -10.45 2.27 4.74
CA ALA A 31 -11.51 3.19 4.37
C ALA A 31 -12.66 3.20 5.39
N ASN A 32 -13.06 2.04 5.90
CA ASN A 32 -14.07 1.95 6.96
C ASN A 32 -13.66 2.65 8.26
N ARG A 33 -12.37 2.66 8.63
CA ARG A 33 -11.93 3.38 9.84
C ARG A 33 -11.91 4.89 9.63
N VAL A 34 -11.58 5.35 8.43
CA VAL A 34 -11.47 6.78 8.12
C VAL A 34 -12.84 7.40 7.81
N TRP A 35 -13.67 6.74 6.99
CA TRP A 35 -14.94 7.27 6.47
C TRP A 35 -16.18 6.46 6.84
N GLY A 36 -16.07 5.35 7.59
CA GLY A 36 -17.19 4.42 7.87
C GLY A 36 -18.31 4.96 8.77
N LYS A 37 -18.28 6.24 9.17
CA LYS A 37 -19.42 6.91 9.81
C LYS A 37 -20.58 7.16 8.84
N HIS A 38 -20.29 7.18 7.54
CA HIS A 38 -21.25 7.43 6.46
C HIS A 38 -21.13 6.35 5.39
N SER A 39 -22.12 6.30 4.49
CA SER A 39 -22.04 5.43 3.31
C SER A 39 -20.94 5.93 2.38
N TRP A 40 -19.99 5.06 2.08
CA TRP A 40 -18.84 5.36 1.22
C TRP A 40 -18.73 4.35 0.08
N SER A 41 -18.08 4.77 -1.00
CA SER A 41 -17.71 3.93 -2.14
C SER A 41 -16.25 4.14 -2.51
N ALA A 42 -15.63 3.12 -3.08
CA ALA A 42 -14.28 3.18 -3.61
C ALA A 42 -14.28 2.83 -5.10
N GLU A 43 -13.71 3.71 -5.92
CA GLU A 43 -13.53 3.49 -7.36
C GLU A 43 -12.05 3.26 -7.68
N ALA A 44 -11.75 2.29 -8.54
CA ALA A 44 -10.38 2.01 -8.94
C ALA A 44 -9.82 3.07 -9.90
N ILE A 45 -8.64 3.61 -9.55
CA ILE A 45 -7.88 4.47 -10.45
C ILE A 45 -6.90 3.60 -11.23
N VAL A 46 -6.97 3.67 -12.56
CA VAL A 46 -6.05 2.96 -13.45
C VAL A 46 -4.75 3.76 -13.56
N LEU A 47 -3.66 3.20 -13.04
CA LEU A 47 -2.35 3.83 -13.09
C LEU A 47 -1.64 3.57 -14.43
N PRO A 48 -0.92 4.58 -14.96
CA PRO A 48 -0.03 4.38 -16.10
C PRO A 48 1.08 3.40 -15.72
N ASP A 49 1.59 2.65 -16.70
CA ASP A 49 2.56 1.59 -16.47
C ASP A 49 3.82 2.07 -15.73
N SER A 50 4.20 3.34 -15.92
CA SER A 50 5.32 3.98 -15.24
C SER A 50 5.17 4.08 -13.71
N LEU A 51 3.94 3.99 -13.18
CA LEU A 51 3.62 4.13 -11.76
C LEU A 51 3.18 2.81 -11.11
N ARG A 52 3.00 1.73 -11.89
CA ARG A 52 2.55 0.42 -11.38
C ARG A 52 3.58 -0.30 -10.52
N GLY A 53 4.86 0.11 -10.58
CA GLY A 53 5.92 -0.42 -9.71
C GLY A 53 5.84 0.12 -8.28
N ASP A 54 5.28 1.31 -8.10
CA ASP A 54 5.27 2.02 -6.80
C ASP A 54 3.93 1.87 -6.07
N ILE A 55 2.85 1.55 -6.79
CA ILE A 55 1.50 1.43 -6.24
C ILE A 55 0.83 0.18 -6.78
N ALA A 56 0.52 -0.75 -5.88
CA ALA A 56 -0.17 -2.00 -6.24
C ALA A 56 -1.67 -1.78 -6.47
N ALA A 57 -2.31 -0.90 -5.71
CA ALA A 57 -3.70 -0.54 -5.91
C ALA A 57 -3.99 0.89 -5.40
N LEU A 58 -4.68 1.69 -6.21
CA LEU A 58 -5.17 3.01 -5.85
C LEU A 58 -6.69 3.06 -6.01
N ARG A 59 -7.38 3.66 -5.05
CA ARG A 59 -8.83 3.92 -5.10
C ARG A 59 -9.15 5.36 -4.73
N LYS A 60 -10.11 5.95 -5.45
CA LYS A 60 -10.80 7.19 -5.09
C LYS A 60 -11.94 6.87 -4.12
N ILE A 61 -12.04 7.60 -3.02
CA ILE A 61 -13.09 7.46 -2.02
C ILE A 61 -14.12 8.57 -2.19
N SER A 62 -15.39 8.17 -2.24
CA SER A 62 -16.51 9.10 -2.19
C SER A 62 -17.44 8.79 -1.03
N VAL A 63 -17.89 9.80 -0.29
CA VAL A 63 -18.90 9.69 0.77
C VAL A 63 -20.16 10.40 0.30
N SER A 64 -21.29 9.68 0.33
CA SER A 64 -22.56 10.22 -0.17
C SER A 64 -22.48 10.82 -1.59
N GLY A 65 -21.60 10.27 -2.44
CA GLY A 65 -21.39 10.72 -3.82
C GLY A 65 -20.41 11.89 -4.00
N VAL A 66 -19.84 12.42 -2.91
CA VAL A 66 -18.83 13.48 -2.95
C VAL A 66 -17.45 12.87 -2.74
N GLU A 67 -16.47 13.22 -3.57
CA GLU A 67 -15.08 12.79 -3.39
C GLU A 67 -14.56 13.31 -2.04
N GLU A 68 -13.93 12.43 -1.25
CA GLU A 68 -13.38 12.77 0.07
C GLU A 68 -11.89 12.45 0.19
N GLY A 69 -11.34 11.66 -0.74
CA GLY A 69 -9.92 11.33 -0.72
C GLY A 69 -9.59 10.04 -1.44
N TYR A 70 -8.51 9.39 -0.98
CA TYR A 70 -7.89 8.28 -1.67
C TYR A 70 -7.40 7.22 -0.69
N VAL A 71 -7.39 5.95 -1.11
CA VAL A 71 -6.69 4.87 -0.39
C VAL A 71 -5.76 4.14 -1.34
N CYS A 72 -4.57 3.81 -0.85
CA CYS A 72 -3.50 3.21 -1.62
C CYS A 72 -2.94 1.98 -0.89
N TYR A 73 -2.63 0.92 -1.65
CA TYR A 73 -1.87 -0.24 -1.21
C TYR A 73 -0.53 -0.23 -1.94
N THR A 74 0.55 -0.35 -1.20
CA THR A 74 1.91 -0.38 -1.74
C THR A 74 2.82 -1.27 -0.91
N THR A 75 4.02 -1.52 -1.43
CA THR A 75 5.08 -2.33 -0.86
C THR A 75 6.34 -1.48 -0.78
N ALA A 76 6.93 -1.39 0.41
CA ALA A 76 8.21 -0.73 0.62
C ALA A 76 9.28 -1.73 1.09
N TYR A 77 10.54 -1.32 0.94
CA TYR A 77 11.67 -2.06 1.48
C TYR A 77 11.77 -1.92 3.00
N GLY A 78 12.27 -2.94 3.66
CA GLY A 78 12.52 -3.00 5.10
C GLY A 78 13.99 -3.21 5.41
N CYS A 79 14.28 -3.87 6.53
CA CYS A 79 15.65 -4.17 6.92
C CYS A 79 16.32 -5.15 5.93
N ARG A 80 17.64 -5.21 5.93
CA ARG A 80 18.37 -6.28 5.22
C ARG A 80 17.96 -7.64 5.75
N VAL A 81 17.78 -8.60 4.85
CA VAL A 81 17.56 -10.01 5.19
C VAL A 81 18.74 -10.50 6.04
N GLY A 82 18.44 -11.05 7.22
CA GLY A 82 19.44 -11.50 8.20
C GLY A 82 19.96 -10.42 9.14
N GLY A 83 19.43 -9.19 9.07
CA GLY A 83 19.74 -8.11 10.00
C GLY A 83 21.03 -7.35 9.69
N CYS A 84 21.26 -6.27 10.45
CA CYS A 84 22.39 -5.34 10.22
C CYS A 84 23.76 -5.96 10.50
N ALA A 85 23.82 -7.09 11.23
CA ALA A 85 25.05 -7.80 11.57
C ALA A 85 25.41 -8.95 10.62
N SER A 86 24.56 -9.24 9.61
CA SER A 86 24.81 -10.33 8.68
C SER A 86 26.02 -10.01 7.79
N PRO A 87 27.00 -10.92 7.62
CA PRO A 87 28.14 -10.70 6.75
C PRO A 87 27.67 -10.52 5.31
N SER A 88 27.91 -9.33 4.76
CA SER A 88 27.50 -8.96 3.42
C SER A 88 28.17 -9.84 2.37
N ASN A 89 27.43 -10.79 1.82
CA ASN A 89 27.72 -11.40 0.53
C ASN A 89 27.44 -10.33 -0.55
N ALA A 90 28.52 -9.90 -1.22
CA ALA A 90 28.54 -8.74 -2.13
C ALA A 90 27.58 -8.81 -3.33
N ASN A 91 26.97 -9.97 -3.61
CA ASN A 91 26.20 -10.22 -4.84
C ASN A 91 24.67 -10.35 -4.64
N ALA A 92 24.13 -10.11 -3.45
CA ALA A 92 22.69 -9.93 -3.26
C ALA A 92 22.40 -9.12 -1.98
N GLN A 93 22.24 -7.81 -2.09
CA GLN A 93 21.54 -7.06 -1.03
C GLN A 93 20.04 -7.37 -1.15
N SER A 94 19.60 -8.43 -0.49
CA SER A 94 18.19 -8.73 -0.31
C SER A 94 17.66 -7.89 0.84
N TYR A 95 16.71 -7.01 0.55
CA TYR A 95 15.92 -6.33 1.58
C TYR A 95 14.68 -7.15 1.87
N GLU A 96 14.29 -7.19 3.14
CA GLU A 96 12.95 -7.59 3.53
C GLU A 96 11.96 -6.58 2.94
N THR A 97 10.70 -6.95 2.79
CA THR A 97 9.66 -6.02 2.35
C THR A 97 8.53 -5.99 3.35
N PHE A 98 7.81 -4.87 3.35
CA PHE A 98 6.55 -4.76 4.04
C PHE A 98 5.53 -4.08 3.15
N ASP A 99 4.30 -4.54 3.26
CA ASP A 99 3.17 -3.94 2.59
C ASP A 99 2.47 -3.00 3.57
N TYR A 100 1.97 -1.89 3.05
CA TYR A 100 1.18 -0.97 3.85
C TYR A 100 0.05 -0.36 3.03
N VAL A 101 -0.95 0.10 3.76
CA VAL A 101 -2.05 0.89 3.22
C VAL A 101 -2.03 2.28 3.82
N ILE A 102 -2.39 3.25 3.00
CA ILE A 102 -2.39 4.67 3.36
C ILE A 102 -3.63 5.36 2.80
N ALA A 103 -4.21 6.23 3.61
CA ALA A 103 -5.37 7.04 3.26
C ALA A 103 -4.94 8.50 3.18
N PHE A 104 -5.42 9.20 2.16
CA PHE A 104 -5.26 10.63 1.97
C PHE A 104 -6.62 11.31 1.92
N ASP A 105 -6.70 12.58 2.32
CA ASP A 105 -7.82 13.44 1.93
C ASP A 105 -7.60 14.07 0.55
N GLN A 106 -8.55 14.90 0.12
CA GLN A 106 -8.50 15.60 -1.16
C GLN A 106 -7.29 16.54 -1.31
N SER A 107 -6.73 17.02 -0.20
CA SER A 107 -5.52 17.86 -0.19
C SER A 107 -4.22 17.06 -0.14
N LEU A 108 -4.32 15.74 -0.25
CA LEU A 108 -3.22 14.78 -0.07
C LEU A 108 -2.58 14.83 1.32
N ALA A 109 -3.31 15.31 2.33
CA ALA A 109 -2.89 15.13 3.72
C ALA A 109 -3.16 13.69 4.16
N ILE A 110 -2.17 13.10 4.82
CA ILE A 110 -2.28 11.71 5.28
C ILE A 110 -3.34 11.62 6.38
N ARG A 111 -4.29 10.71 6.22
CA ARG A 111 -5.36 10.44 7.18
C ARG A 111 -5.03 9.28 8.10
N GLN A 112 -4.39 8.25 7.56
CA GLN A 112 -4.00 7.06 8.31
C GLN A 112 -3.02 6.20 7.51
N ILE A 113 -2.08 5.54 8.20
CA ILE A 113 -1.21 4.49 7.67
C ILE A 113 -1.34 3.23 8.53
N ASP A 114 -1.42 2.06 7.88
CA ASP A 114 -1.33 0.76 8.53
C ASP A 114 -0.33 -0.13 7.78
N ILE A 115 0.62 -0.74 8.49
CA ILE A 115 1.42 -1.84 7.95
C ILE A 115 0.56 -3.11 7.93
N VAL A 116 0.41 -3.75 6.78
CA VAL A 116 -0.51 -4.90 6.58
C VAL A 116 0.20 -6.24 6.55
N SER A 117 1.44 -6.26 6.08
CA SER A 117 2.31 -7.42 6.08
C SER A 117 3.73 -6.95 6.29
N TYR A 118 4.51 -7.64 7.11
CA TYR A 118 5.91 -7.34 7.33
C TYR A 118 6.69 -8.65 7.26
N GLY A 119 7.48 -8.82 6.19
CA GLY A 119 8.18 -10.06 5.92
C GLY A 119 9.49 -10.23 6.70
N GLY A 120 9.88 -9.22 7.46
CA GLY A 120 11.16 -9.17 8.14
C GLY A 120 11.16 -9.61 9.61
N GLU A 121 12.32 -10.06 10.08
CA GLU A 121 12.51 -10.48 11.47
C GLU A 121 12.79 -9.30 12.42
N TYR A 122 13.28 -8.18 11.88
CA TYR A 122 13.67 -6.99 12.62
C TYR A 122 12.96 -5.75 12.09
N GLY A 123 12.73 -4.76 12.96
CA GLY A 123 12.13 -3.49 12.58
C GLY A 123 10.61 -3.46 12.60
N TYR A 124 9.97 -4.51 13.12
CA TYR A 124 8.50 -4.60 13.25
C TYR A 124 7.92 -3.50 14.15
N GLU A 125 8.74 -2.76 14.88
CA GLU A 125 8.32 -1.64 15.70
C GLU A 125 7.59 -0.55 14.88
N ILE A 126 7.85 -0.44 13.56
CA ILE A 126 7.09 0.46 12.68
C ILE A 126 5.59 0.13 12.62
N CYS A 127 5.18 -1.11 12.94
CA CYS A 127 3.78 -1.53 12.97
C CYS A 127 3.00 -0.94 14.16
N ARG A 128 3.67 -0.27 15.10
CA ARG A 128 3.03 0.33 16.27
C ARG A 128 2.13 1.49 15.83
N ALA A 129 0.83 1.33 16.04
CA ALA A 129 -0.18 2.34 15.72
C ALA A 129 0.16 3.73 16.30
N GLY A 130 0.73 3.80 17.51
CA GLY A 130 1.15 5.07 18.12
C GLY A 130 2.26 5.80 17.34
N TRP A 131 3.19 5.06 16.72
CA TRP A 131 4.24 5.65 15.89
C TRP A 131 3.70 6.04 14.51
N LEU A 132 2.88 5.19 13.88
CA LEU A 132 2.25 5.49 12.58
C LEU A 132 1.30 6.70 12.63
N LYS A 133 0.69 6.99 13.78
CA LYS A 133 -0.14 8.19 13.97
C LYS A 133 0.60 9.50 13.75
N GLN A 134 1.94 9.52 13.87
CA GLN A 134 2.70 10.74 13.66
C GLN A 134 2.60 11.26 12.22
N PHE A 135 2.27 10.39 11.26
CA PHE A 135 2.05 10.77 9.86
C PHE A 135 0.73 11.52 9.63
N GLU A 136 -0.25 11.44 10.54
CA GLU A 136 -1.56 12.08 10.36
C GLU A 136 -1.43 13.60 10.16
N GLY A 137 -2.12 14.12 9.15
CA GLY A 137 -2.11 15.52 8.75
C GLY A 137 -0.87 15.98 7.99
N LYS A 138 0.17 15.13 7.85
CA LYS A 138 1.37 15.50 7.10
C LYS A 138 1.10 15.51 5.60
N THR A 139 1.76 16.44 4.93
CA THR A 139 1.82 16.60 3.47
C THR A 139 3.28 16.88 3.07
N GLY A 140 3.57 16.83 1.77
CA GLY A 140 4.89 17.25 1.26
C GLY A 140 6.03 16.32 1.68
N SER A 141 7.18 16.88 2.04
CA SER A 141 8.38 16.13 2.41
C SER A 141 8.47 15.95 3.92
N ILE A 142 8.47 14.70 4.37
CA ILE A 142 8.52 14.29 5.77
C ILE A 142 9.96 13.83 6.10
N GLN A 143 10.49 14.23 7.25
CA GLN A 143 11.83 13.87 7.71
C GLN A 143 11.80 13.05 9.01
N LEU A 144 12.45 11.89 8.99
CA LEU A 144 12.68 11.08 10.21
C LEU A 144 13.68 11.80 11.13
N GLY A 145 13.37 11.87 12.42
CA GLY A 145 14.11 12.61 13.44
C GLY A 145 13.73 14.09 13.56
N HIS A 146 12.86 14.60 12.68
CA HIS A 146 12.35 15.98 12.75
C HIS A 146 10.81 16.02 12.77
N ASP A 147 10.16 15.46 11.74
CA ASP A 147 8.70 15.44 11.63
C ASP A 147 8.10 14.15 12.20
N ILE A 148 8.85 13.05 12.12
CA ILE A 148 8.52 11.73 12.67
C ILE A 148 9.65 11.34 13.61
N ASP A 149 9.34 10.90 14.82
CA ASP A 149 10.34 10.44 15.77
C ASP A 149 11.09 9.21 15.24
N GLY A 150 12.38 9.14 15.55
CA GLY A 150 13.14 7.90 15.38
C GLY A 150 12.55 6.77 16.21
N ILE A 151 12.78 5.53 15.77
CA ILE A 151 12.26 4.33 16.45
C ILE A 151 13.38 3.33 16.71
N THR A 152 13.60 3.03 17.99
CA THR A 152 14.66 2.11 18.42
C THR A 152 14.40 0.71 17.86
N GLY A 153 15.45 0.08 17.34
CA GLY A 153 15.38 -1.28 16.76
C GLY A 153 14.82 -1.34 15.34
N ALA A 154 14.27 -0.22 14.83
CA ALA A 154 13.61 -0.17 13.52
C ALA A 154 14.04 1.01 12.64
N THR A 155 15.20 1.63 12.92
CA THR A 155 15.66 2.83 12.20
C THR A 155 15.69 2.63 10.69
N VAL A 156 16.21 1.51 10.20
CA VAL A 156 16.30 1.23 8.75
C VAL A 156 14.91 1.14 8.11
N SER A 157 14.01 0.34 8.68
CA SER A 157 12.64 0.19 8.17
C SER A 157 11.84 1.48 8.27
N ALA A 158 12.07 2.28 9.32
CA ALA A 158 11.46 3.60 9.47
C ALA A 158 11.93 4.60 8.41
N THR A 159 13.23 4.60 8.10
CA THR A 159 13.77 5.40 6.98
C THR A 159 13.12 5.00 5.67
N PHE A 160 13.06 3.70 5.37
CA PHE A 160 12.41 3.25 4.13
C PHE A 160 10.92 3.60 4.08
N LEU A 161 10.16 3.48 5.17
CA LEU A 161 8.76 3.90 5.18
C LEU A 161 8.63 5.40 4.91
N VAL A 162 9.44 6.25 5.56
CA VAL A 162 9.39 7.70 5.35
C VAL A 162 9.75 8.07 3.91
N ASP A 163 10.80 7.45 3.36
CA ASP A 163 11.23 7.69 1.98
C ASP A 163 10.17 7.24 0.97
N ASP A 164 9.55 6.09 1.21
CA ASP A 164 8.48 5.55 0.36
C ASP A 164 7.22 6.41 0.42
N VAL A 165 6.79 6.84 1.62
CA VAL A 165 5.65 7.76 1.80
C VAL A 165 5.92 9.09 1.07
N ASN A 166 7.14 9.63 1.14
CA ASN A 166 7.53 10.82 0.40
C ASN A 166 7.48 10.60 -1.12
N GLY A 167 7.91 9.43 -1.60
CA GLY A 167 7.77 9.00 -2.98
C GLY A 167 6.32 8.97 -3.42
N LEU A 168 5.48 8.30 -2.64
CA LEU A 168 4.06 8.16 -2.88
C LEU A 168 3.35 9.51 -2.91
N LEU A 169 3.66 10.43 -1.99
CA LEU A 169 3.09 11.79 -2.02
C LEU A 169 3.42 12.53 -3.32
N ARG A 170 4.63 12.38 -3.86
CA ARG A 170 5.00 12.97 -5.16
C ARG A 170 4.21 12.32 -6.31
N VAL A 171 4.08 11.00 -6.30
CA VAL A 171 3.29 10.27 -7.30
C VAL A 171 1.82 10.68 -7.24
N MET A 172 1.22 10.72 -6.06
CA MET A 172 -0.18 11.11 -5.84
C MET A 172 -0.47 12.52 -6.33
N ASN A 173 0.44 13.47 -6.10
CA ASN A 173 0.31 14.81 -6.68
C ASN A 173 0.22 14.78 -8.21
N SER A 174 1.00 13.93 -8.88
CA SER A 174 0.93 13.78 -10.34
C SER A 174 -0.33 13.09 -10.85
N VAL A 175 -0.94 12.22 -10.04
CA VAL A 175 -2.18 11.51 -10.36
C VAL A 175 -3.39 12.43 -10.17
N VAL A 176 -3.52 13.07 -9.01
CA VAL A 176 -4.69 13.90 -8.68
C VAL A 176 -4.78 15.15 -9.55
N VAL A 177 -3.65 15.78 -9.89
CA VAL A 177 -3.63 16.94 -10.80
C VAL A 177 -4.13 16.61 -12.21
N ARG A 178 -3.98 15.36 -12.67
CA ARG A 178 -4.44 14.95 -14.02
C ARG A 178 -5.94 14.64 -14.08
N GLU A 179 -6.57 14.43 -12.93
CA GLU A 179 -7.99 14.08 -12.79
C GLU A 179 -8.89 15.31 -12.56
N SER A 180 -8.30 16.49 -12.32
CA SER A 180 -8.98 17.78 -12.09
C SER A 180 -9.06 18.62 -13.36
#